data_AF-E6QCD4-F1
#
_entry.id   AF-E6QCD4-F1
#
_cell.length_a   1.000
_cell.length_b   1.000
_cell.length_c   1.000
_cell.angle_alpha   90.00
_cell.angle_beta   90.00
_cell.angle_gamma   90.00
#
_symmetry.space_group_name_H-M   'P 1'
#
loop_
_entity.id
_entity.type
_entity.pdbx_description
1 polymer ?
#
loop_
_entity_poly.entity_id
_entity_poly.type
_entity_poly.pdbx_seq_one_letter_code
_entity_poly.pdbx_strand_id
1 'polypeptide(L)'
;MIPAIALGINGHFVNKTIPHALGANANGVSFYGTATGIYPLAGSNLLLSGDIDITKANYMGLLGFGGPGHRGYTVQGGVSAGYFVAKNVVVGAEWRSFPGGNLSETQAALRTKTGNSGINLGQSDWYDGFIAYMPNPHLSVVAALVSLGNIVNIPGRGGSNNANQNGFYLNVNGSF
;
A
#
# COMPACT_ATOMS: atom_id res chain seq x y z
N MET A 1 3.81 -7.18 27.27
CA MET A 1 3.75 -8.11 26.12
C MET A 1 4.88 -7.76 25.17
N ILE A 2 5.48 -8.76 24.52
CA ILE A 2 6.56 -8.54 23.54
C ILE A 2 5.91 -8.55 22.14
N PRO A 3 6.14 -7.54 21.29
CA PRO A 3 5.60 -7.54 19.94
C PRO A 3 6.24 -8.64 19.10
N ALA A 4 5.46 -9.22 18.18
CA ALA A 4 5.97 -10.06 17.12
C ALA A 4 6.68 -9.17 16.10
N ILE A 5 7.93 -9.49 15.77
CA ILE A 5 8.75 -8.72 14.85
C ILE A 5 9.15 -9.62 13.69
N ALA A 6 9.04 -9.11 12.47
CA ALA A 6 9.57 -9.77 11.28
C ALA A 6 10.39 -8.77 10.46
N LEU A 7 11.50 -9.27 9.91
CA LEU A 7 12.35 -8.55 8.97
C LEU A 7 12.48 -9.39 7.72
N GLY A 8 12.52 -8.76 6.56
CA GLY A 8 12.63 -9.49 5.31
C GLY A 8 13.16 -8.68 4.15
N ILE A 9 13.43 -9.41 3.08
CA ILE A 9 13.93 -8.88 1.81
C ILE A 9 12.99 -9.39 0.74
N ASN A 10 12.49 -8.49 -0.09
CA ASN A 10 11.58 -8.83 -1.17
C ASN A 10 12.19 -8.47 -2.52
N GLY A 11 12.32 -9.45 -3.40
CA GLY A 11 12.80 -9.29 -4.76
C GLY A 11 11.65 -9.39 -5.75
N HIS A 12 11.46 -8.35 -6.56
CA HIS A 12 10.41 -8.33 -7.58
C HIS A 12 10.99 -8.30 -8.98
N PHE A 13 10.32 -8.99 -9.88
CA PHE A 13 10.64 -9.04 -11.30
C PHE A 13 9.35 -8.84 -12.08
N VAL A 14 9.31 -7.79 -12.90
CA VAL A 14 8.17 -7.49 -13.79
C VAL A 14 8.62 -7.50 -15.24
N ASN A 15 7.66 -7.66 -16.16
CA ASN A 15 7.96 -7.58 -17.59
C ASN A 15 8.54 -6.19 -17.93
N LYS A 16 9.63 -6.16 -18.69
CA LYS A 16 10.44 -4.96 -18.96
C LYS A 16 9.71 -3.88 -19.75
N THR A 17 8.66 -4.23 -20.50
CA THR A 17 8.01 -3.31 -21.44
C THR A 17 7.46 -2.05 -20.78
N ILE A 18 6.70 -2.19 -19.68
CA ILE A 18 6.06 -1.05 -19.01
C ILE A 18 7.08 -0.24 -18.19
N PRO A 19 7.91 -0.85 -17.32
CA PRO A 19 8.92 -0.12 -16.55
C PRO A 19 9.90 0.67 -17.42
N HIS A 20 10.45 0.06 -18.49
CA HIS A 20 11.39 0.77 -19.36
C HIS A 20 10.73 1.93 -20.11
N ALA A 21 9.47 1.78 -20.54
CA ALA A 21 8.72 2.88 -21.15
C ALA A 21 8.54 4.06 -20.18
N LEU A 22 8.53 3.78 -18.87
CA LEU A 22 8.43 4.78 -17.81
C LEU A 22 9.80 5.29 -17.31
N GLY A 23 10.91 4.78 -17.86
CA GLY A 23 12.27 5.10 -17.40
C GLY A 23 12.66 4.43 -16.07
N ALA A 24 11.91 3.43 -15.64
CA ALA A 24 12.12 2.64 -14.42
C ALA A 24 12.77 1.29 -14.71
N ASN A 25 13.41 0.68 -13.70
CA ASN A 25 13.97 -0.66 -13.82
C ASN A 25 12.90 -1.74 -13.64
N ALA A 26 12.99 -2.83 -14.40
CA ALA A 26 12.01 -3.92 -14.37
C ALA A 26 12.20 -4.90 -13.20
N ASN A 27 13.25 -4.71 -12.41
CA ASN A 27 13.57 -5.56 -11.28
C ASN A 27 14.16 -4.72 -10.16
N GLY A 28 13.99 -5.17 -8.93
CA GLY A 28 14.47 -4.47 -7.77
C GLY A 28 14.29 -5.26 -6.49
N VAL A 29 14.97 -4.78 -5.45
CA VAL A 29 14.94 -5.34 -4.11
C VAL A 29 14.40 -4.27 -3.17
N SER A 30 13.57 -4.70 -2.23
CA SER A 30 13.07 -3.89 -1.13
C SER A 30 13.38 -4.60 0.18
N PHE A 31 13.55 -3.83 1.25
CA PHE A 31 13.77 -4.34 2.59
C PHE A 31 12.58 -3.90 3.44
N TYR A 32 12.07 -4.80 4.27
CA TYR A 32 10.93 -4.48 5.12
C TYR A 32 11.16 -4.95 6.55
N GLY A 33 10.53 -4.24 7.47
CA GLY A 33 10.40 -4.63 8.86
C GLY A 33 8.99 -4.36 9.34
N THR A 34 8.44 -5.27 10.14
CA THR A 34 7.13 -5.13 10.74
C THR A 34 7.19 -5.51 12.22
N ALA A 35 6.41 -4.80 13.02
CA ALA A 35 6.23 -5.09 14.43
C ALA A 35 4.73 -5.00 14.76
N THR A 36 4.17 -6.09 15.30
CA THR A 36 2.77 -6.17 15.72
C THR A 36 2.70 -6.58 17.17
N GLY A 37 1.89 -5.87 17.96
CA GLY A 37 1.67 -6.15 19.37
C GLY A 37 0.19 -6.07 19.75
N ILE A 38 -0.16 -6.81 20.79
CA ILE A 38 -1.45 -6.68 21.47
C ILE A 38 -1.19 -6.05 22.82
N TYR A 39 -1.97 -5.03 23.16
CA TYR A 39 -1.81 -4.26 24.38
C TYR A 39 -3.17 -4.17 25.09
N PRO A 40 -3.24 -4.42 26.41
CA PRO A 40 -4.47 -4.22 27.14
C PRO A 40 -4.79 -2.72 27.21
N LEU A 41 -6.03 -2.35 26.88
CA LEU A 41 -6.52 -0.97 26.95
C LEU A 41 -7.99 -0.98 27.37
N ALA A 42 -8.33 -0.20 28.40
CA ALA A 42 -9.72 0.02 28.85
C ALA A 42 -10.55 -1.27 29.07
N GLY A 43 -9.94 -2.34 29.59
CA GLY A 43 -10.60 -3.62 29.85
C GLY A 43 -10.76 -4.53 28.63
N SER A 44 -10.26 -4.12 27.47
CA SER A 44 -10.17 -4.91 26.25
C SER A 44 -8.73 -4.94 25.72
N ASN A 45 -8.54 -5.36 24.47
CA ASN A 45 -7.25 -5.42 23.82
C ASN A 45 -7.19 -4.42 22.66
N LEU A 46 -6.00 -3.88 22.42
CA LEU A 46 -5.64 -3.03 21.30
C LEU A 46 -4.54 -3.73 20.50
N LEU A 47 -4.80 -4.01 19.24
CA LEU A 47 -3.81 -4.42 18.26
C LEU A 47 -3.14 -3.16 17.70
N LEU A 48 -1.82 -3.10 17.78
CA LEU A 48 -1.02 -2.08 17.12
C LEU A 48 -0.02 -2.76 16.22
N SER A 49 0.02 -2.33 14.96
CA SER A 49 1.05 -2.76 14.02
C SER A 49 1.73 -1.55 13.41
N GLY A 50 3.02 -1.69 13.14
CA GLY A 50 3.78 -0.74 12.36
C GLY A 50 4.68 -1.50 11.40
N ASP A 51 4.89 -0.92 10.22
CA ASP A 51 5.82 -1.43 9.24
C ASP A 51 6.63 -0.31 8.60
N ILE A 52 7.83 -0.67 8.16
CA ILE A 52 8.76 0.19 7.46
C ILE A 52 9.29 -0.57 6.26
N ASP A 53 9.21 0.06 5.09
CA ASP A 53 9.66 -0.45 3.80
C ASP A 53 10.73 0.49 3.21
N ILE A 54 11.93 -0.02 3.00
CA ILE A 54 12.99 0.69 2.27
C ILE A 54 12.97 0.20 0.83
N THR A 55 12.41 1.02 -0.06
CA THR A 55 12.12 0.59 -1.44
C THR A 55 12.36 1.67 -2.49
N LYS A 56 12.57 1.21 -3.71
CA LYS A 56 12.56 2.00 -4.96
C LYS A 56 11.30 1.73 -5.79
N ALA A 57 10.43 0.85 -5.32
CA ALA A 57 9.30 0.33 -6.06
C ALA A 57 8.28 1.42 -6.39
N ASN A 58 7.71 1.35 -7.58
CA ASN A 58 6.55 2.13 -7.99
C ASN A 58 5.32 1.22 -7.94
N TYR A 59 4.26 1.62 -7.23
CA TYR A 59 3.02 0.83 -7.04
C TYR A 59 3.32 -0.60 -6.58
N MET A 60 4.01 -0.73 -5.44
CA MET A 60 4.46 -2.00 -4.87
C MET A 60 5.33 -2.87 -5.81
N GLY A 61 5.89 -2.27 -6.86
CA GLY A 61 6.79 -2.92 -7.82
C GLY A 61 6.16 -3.19 -9.17
N LEU A 62 4.84 -2.98 -9.32
CA LEU A 62 4.09 -3.24 -10.54
C LEU A 62 4.55 -2.36 -11.71
N LEU A 63 4.96 -1.12 -11.44
CA LEU A 63 5.48 -0.18 -12.44
C LEU A 63 7.01 -0.12 -12.44
N GLY A 64 7.66 -1.12 -11.85
CA GLY A 64 9.12 -1.18 -11.75
C GLY A 64 9.69 -0.31 -10.64
N PHE A 65 10.99 -0.01 -10.74
CA PHE A 65 11.81 0.55 -9.66
C PHE A 65 12.55 1.82 -10.09
N GLY A 66 12.36 2.89 -9.33
CA GLY A 66 12.92 4.22 -9.57
C GLY A 66 12.29 4.90 -10.78
N GLY A 67 12.98 5.92 -11.30
CA GLY A 67 12.62 6.59 -12.54
C GLY A 67 13.67 7.62 -12.95
N PRO A 68 13.42 8.39 -14.02
CA PRO A 68 14.29 9.49 -14.42
C PRO A 68 14.49 10.47 -13.25
N GLY A 69 15.76 10.81 -12.97
CA GLY A 69 16.15 11.65 -11.82
C GLY A 69 16.04 11.00 -10.43
N HIS A 70 15.35 9.86 -10.28
CA HIS A 70 14.97 9.27 -8.98
C HIS A 70 15.38 7.80 -8.88
N ARG A 71 16.64 7.55 -8.50
CA ARG A 71 17.23 6.19 -8.42
C ARG A 71 17.56 5.72 -6.99
N GLY A 72 17.39 6.59 -6.00
CA GLY A 72 17.69 6.30 -4.59
C GLY A 72 16.56 5.54 -3.88
N TYR A 73 16.89 4.85 -2.80
CA TYR A 73 15.88 4.23 -1.93
C TYR A 73 15.08 5.29 -1.19
N THR A 74 13.80 5.02 -1.01
CA THR A 74 12.89 5.83 -0.18
C THR A 74 12.40 4.98 0.98
N VAL A 75 12.23 5.61 2.13
CA VAL A 75 11.61 4.96 3.29
C VAL A 75 10.11 5.21 3.21
N GLN A 76 9.36 4.13 3.25
CA GLN A 76 7.92 4.08 3.36
C GLN A 76 7.57 3.39 4.67
N GLY A 77 6.34 3.53 5.11
CA GLY A 77 5.86 2.78 6.26
C GLY A 77 4.37 2.85 6.40
N GLY A 78 3.86 2.01 7.28
CA GLY A 78 2.47 1.96 7.64
C GLY A 78 2.29 1.80 9.14
N VAL A 79 1.13 2.23 9.62
CA VAL A 79 0.68 1.94 10.98
C VAL A 79 -0.77 1.54 10.96
N SER A 80 -1.14 0.56 11.77
CA SER A 80 -2.53 0.17 11.97
C SER A 80 -2.85 0.00 13.45
N ALA A 81 -4.09 0.35 13.79
CA ALA A 81 -4.62 0.22 15.13
C ALA A 81 -6.00 -0.42 15.08
N GLY A 82 -6.20 -1.48 15.87
CA GLY A 82 -7.46 -2.21 15.97
C GLY A 82 -7.87 -2.40 17.42
N TYR A 83 -9.09 -2.04 17.78
CA TYR A 83 -9.65 -2.20 19.12
C TYR A 83 -10.66 -3.34 19.15
N PHE A 84 -10.54 -4.23 20.14
CA PHE A 84 -11.51 -5.28 20.38
C PHE A 84 -12.77 -4.70 21.03
N VAL A 85 -13.81 -4.47 20.23
CA VAL A 85 -15.14 -4.05 20.72
C VAL A 85 -15.93 -5.22 21.29
N ALA A 86 -15.57 -6.44 20.92
CA ALA A 86 -16.06 -7.68 21.50
C ALA A 86 -14.94 -8.72 21.53
N LYS A 87 -15.15 -9.84 22.22
CA LYS A 87 -14.17 -10.95 22.32
C LYS A 87 -13.69 -11.48 20.96
N ASN A 88 -14.50 -11.30 19.92
CA ASN A 88 -14.30 -11.80 18.56
C ASN A 88 -14.49 -10.72 17.48
N VAL A 89 -14.61 -9.44 17.85
CA VAL A 89 -14.80 -8.35 16.88
C VAL A 89 -13.75 -7.27 17.13
N VAL A 90 -12.97 -6.97 16.11
CA VAL A 90 -11.99 -5.89 16.08
C VAL A 90 -12.45 -4.86 15.07
N VAL A 91 -12.38 -3.58 15.44
CA VAL A 91 -12.55 -2.47 14.51
C VAL A 91 -11.29 -1.63 14.52
N GLY A 92 -10.84 -1.17 13.37
CA GLY A 92 -9.57 -0.49 13.27
C GLY A 92 -9.41 0.35 12.03
N ALA A 93 -8.25 0.98 11.93
CA ALA A 93 -7.84 1.75 10.78
C ALA A 93 -6.34 1.53 10.51
N GLU A 94 -5.97 1.68 9.25
CA GLU A 94 -4.61 1.61 8.76
C GLU A 94 -4.28 2.86 7.95
N TRP A 95 -3.02 3.27 8.05
CA TRP A 95 -2.38 4.23 7.15
C TRP A 95 -1.12 3.61 6.57
N ARG A 96 -0.88 3.82 5.27
CA ARG A 96 0.33 3.39 4.58
C ARG A 96 0.83 4.48 3.63
N SER A 97 2.12 4.79 3.69
CA SER A 97 2.75 5.76 2.80
C SER A 97 3.20 5.12 1.49
N PHE A 98 3.21 5.90 0.41
CA PHE A 98 3.73 5.46 -0.89
C PHE A 98 4.73 6.45 -1.51
N PRO A 99 5.70 5.97 -2.30
CA PRO A 99 6.65 6.84 -2.99
C PRO A 99 5.96 7.58 -4.13
N GLY A 100 5.52 8.81 -3.85
CA GLY A 100 4.70 9.60 -4.77
C GLY A 100 5.41 10.23 -5.97
N GLY A 101 6.75 10.27 -5.99
CA GLY A 101 7.50 11.16 -6.90
C GLY A 101 8.38 10.51 -7.97
N ASN A 102 8.63 9.20 -7.90
CA ASN A 102 9.65 8.54 -8.73
C ASN A 102 9.42 8.63 -10.24
N LEU A 103 8.17 8.81 -10.67
CA LEU A 103 7.76 8.88 -12.09
C LEU A 103 7.30 10.29 -12.51
N SER A 104 7.58 11.31 -11.70
CA SER A 104 7.15 12.69 -11.93
C SER A 104 7.66 13.28 -13.25
N GLU A 105 8.94 13.05 -13.58
CA GLU A 105 9.54 13.48 -14.85
C GLU A 105 8.89 12.81 -16.06
N THR A 106 8.67 11.49 -15.99
CA THR A 106 7.99 10.72 -17.02
C THR A 106 6.53 11.20 -17.19
N GLN A 107 5.84 11.47 -16.09
CA GLN A 107 4.49 12.03 -16.11
C GLN A 107 4.46 13.38 -16.83
N ALA A 108 5.40 14.30 -16.53
CA ALA A 108 5.49 15.59 -17.19
C ALA A 108 5.74 15.44 -18.70
N ALA A 109 6.64 14.54 -19.09
CA ALA A 109 6.93 14.26 -20.50
C ALA A 109 5.72 13.68 -21.25
N LEU A 110 4.97 12.76 -20.63
CA LEU A 110 3.76 12.18 -21.21
C LEU A 110 2.66 13.23 -21.37
N ARG A 111 2.41 14.07 -20.35
CA ARG A 111 1.43 15.17 -20.41
C ARG A 111 1.70 16.11 -21.58
N THR A 112 2.97 16.50 -21.78
CA THR A 112 3.37 17.37 -22.90
C THR A 112 3.20 16.69 -24.25
N LYS A 113 3.60 15.42 -24.38
CA LYS A 113 3.51 14.67 -25.64
C LYS A 113 2.07 14.36 -26.07
N THR A 114 1.17 14.11 -25.11
CA THR A 114 -0.22 13.72 -25.40
C THR A 114 -1.20 14.87 -25.27
N GLY A 115 -0.78 16.04 -24.77
CA GLY A 115 -1.67 17.16 -24.44
C GLY A 115 -2.71 16.81 -23.37
N ASN A 116 -2.49 15.77 -22.56
CA ASN A 116 -3.49 15.25 -21.62
C ASN A 116 -3.03 15.51 -20.17
N SER A 117 -3.53 16.60 -19.59
CA SER A 117 -3.26 16.97 -18.19
C SER A 117 -3.82 15.97 -17.17
N GLY A 118 -4.69 15.04 -17.57
CA GLY A 118 -5.26 14.01 -16.69
C GLY A 118 -4.31 12.86 -16.35
N ILE A 119 -3.14 12.74 -16.99
CA ILE A 119 -2.17 11.68 -16.67
C ILE A 119 -1.58 11.93 -15.27
N ASN A 120 -1.79 10.98 -14.36
CA ASN A 120 -1.24 10.98 -13.02
C ASN A 120 -0.59 9.61 -12.71
N LEU A 121 0.73 9.61 -12.58
CA LEU A 121 1.58 8.49 -12.18
C LEU A 121 2.05 8.64 -10.72
N GLY A 122 1.69 9.73 -10.04
CA GLY A 122 1.97 9.92 -8.63
C GLY A 122 1.20 8.94 -7.77
N GLN A 123 1.83 8.43 -6.72
CA GLN A 123 1.19 7.60 -5.69
C GLN A 123 0.86 8.50 -4.49
N SER A 124 -0.34 8.34 -3.94
CA SER A 124 -0.69 8.94 -2.66
C SER A 124 -0.72 7.88 -1.56
N ASP A 125 -0.64 8.35 -0.32
CA ASP A 125 -0.87 7.54 0.87
C ASP A 125 -2.26 6.90 0.86
N TRP A 126 -2.35 5.74 1.51
CA TRP A 126 -3.58 4.97 1.64
C TRP A 126 -4.07 5.02 3.07
N TYR A 127 -5.39 5.09 3.21
CA TYR A 127 -6.07 5.01 4.48
C TYR A 127 -7.22 4.01 4.35
N ASP A 128 -7.36 3.13 5.32
CA ASP A 128 -8.50 2.24 5.38
C ASP A 128 -9.05 2.11 6.80
N GLY A 129 -10.31 1.71 6.86
CA GLY A 129 -10.96 1.24 8.06
C GLY A 129 -11.36 -0.21 7.89
N PHE A 130 -11.10 -1.04 8.90
CA PHE A 130 -11.41 -2.47 8.84
C PHE A 130 -12.22 -2.94 10.03
N ILE A 131 -12.96 -4.02 9.80
CA ILE A 131 -13.67 -4.79 10.81
C ILE A 131 -13.24 -6.24 10.63
N ALA A 132 -12.68 -6.83 11.68
CA ALA A 132 -12.34 -8.25 11.72
C ALA A 132 -13.28 -8.99 12.68
N TYR A 133 -13.83 -10.10 12.22
CA TYR A 133 -14.66 -11.02 12.98
C TYR A 133 -13.99 -12.39 13.06
N MET A 134 -13.78 -12.88 14.27
CA MET A 134 -13.06 -14.13 14.57
C MET A 134 -14.00 -15.09 15.31
N PRO A 135 -14.93 -15.76 14.60
CA PRO A 135 -15.91 -16.65 15.25
C PRO A 135 -15.26 -17.75 16.09
N ASN A 136 -14.06 -18.19 15.73
CA ASN A 136 -13.24 -19.12 16.52
C ASN A 136 -11.73 -18.85 16.28
N PRO A 137 -10.82 -19.43 17.08
CA PRO A 137 -9.37 -19.20 16.92
C PRO A 137 -8.76 -19.66 15.58
N HIS A 138 -9.50 -20.44 14.79
CA HIS A 138 -9.04 -21.04 13.53
C HIS A 138 -9.66 -20.40 12.30
N LEU A 139 -10.61 -19.46 12.48
CA LEU A 139 -11.36 -18.82 11.42
C LEU A 139 -11.42 -17.32 11.68
N SER A 140 -10.91 -16.54 10.74
CA SER A 140 -11.01 -15.10 10.75
C SER A 140 -11.61 -14.60 9.44
N VAL A 141 -12.50 -13.62 9.56
CA VAL A 141 -13.13 -12.91 8.45
C VAL A 141 -12.80 -11.44 8.64
N VAL A 142 -12.17 -10.81 7.67
CA VAL A 142 -11.81 -9.39 7.71
C VAL A 142 -12.48 -8.68 6.55
N ALA A 143 -13.31 -7.70 6.87
CA ALA A 143 -13.88 -6.77 5.90
C ALA A 143 -13.19 -5.41 6.07
N ALA A 144 -12.70 -4.84 4.97
CA ALA A 144 -12.03 -3.55 4.97
C ALA A 144 -12.69 -2.61 3.95
N LEU A 145 -12.90 -1.38 4.37
CA LEU A 145 -13.28 -0.25 3.54
C LEU A 145 -12.03 0.58 3.31
N VAL A 146 -11.49 0.49 2.11
CA VAL A 146 -10.24 1.17 1.74
C VAL A 146 -10.59 2.46 1.01
N SER A 147 -10.18 3.58 1.57
CA SER A 147 -10.18 4.86 0.86
C SER A 147 -8.84 4.98 0.15
N LEU A 148 -8.75 4.43 -1.07
CA LEU A 148 -7.55 4.60 -1.87
C LEU A 148 -7.57 6.06 -2.37
N GLY A 149 -6.48 6.79 -2.15
CA GLY A 149 -6.30 8.11 -2.76
C GLY A 149 -6.13 7.98 -4.29
N ASN A 150 -5.15 8.68 -4.86
CA ASN A 150 -4.81 8.51 -6.26
C ASN A 150 -4.05 7.19 -6.49
N ILE A 151 -4.72 6.22 -7.13
CA ILE A 151 -4.07 5.11 -7.84
C ILE A 151 -3.94 5.51 -9.31
N VAL A 152 -2.83 5.14 -9.98
CA VAL A 152 -2.45 5.52 -11.36
C VAL A 152 -3.67 5.85 -12.20
N ASN A 153 -3.79 7.11 -12.62
CA ASN A 153 -4.84 7.50 -13.54
C ASN A 153 -4.20 7.79 -14.91
N ILE A 154 -4.43 6.90 -15.87
CA ILE A 154 -4.22 7.16 -17.29
C ILE A 154 -5.61 7.22 -17.91
N PRO A 155 -6.26 8.39 -17.95
CA PRO A 155 -7.61 8.48 -18.48
C PRO A 155 -7.61 8.06 -19.95
N GLY A 156 -8.43 7.08 -20.30
CA GLY A 156 -8.80 6.81 -21.69
C GLY A 156 -9.46 8.04 -22.33
N ARG A 157 -9.49 8.08 -23.67
CA ARG A 157 -10.16 9.17 -24.44
C ARG A 157 -11.57 9.39 -23.89
N GLY A 158 -11.75 10.44 -23.09
CA GLY A 158 -12.98 10.65 -22.31
C GLY A 158 -12.84 11.45 -21.02
N GLY A 159 -11.61 11.73 -20.53
CA GLY A 159 -11.38 12.83 -19.57
C GLY A 159 -12.05 12.68 -18.19
N SER A 160 -12.23 11.47 -17.68
CA SER A 160 -12.75 11.27 -16.32
C SER A 160 -11.62 11.37 -15.28
N ASN A 161 -11.57 12.50 -14.58
CA ASN A 161 -10.67 12.75 -13.45
C ASN A 161 -11.27 12.18 -12.15
N ASN A 162 -11.26 10.86 -11.97
CA ASN A 162 -11.60 10.27 -10.67
C ASN A 162 -10.32 10.11 -9.84
N ALA A 163 -10.05 11.12 -9.01
CA ALA A 163 -8.86 11.21 -8.16
C ALA A 163 -9.00 10.49 -6.79
N ASN A 164 -10.19 9.95 -6.49
CA ASN A 164 -10.44 9.11 -5.33
C ASN A 164 -11.03 7.78 -5.80
N GLN A 165 -10.34 6.68 -5.50
CA GLN A 165 -10.83 5.33 -5.78
C GLN A 165 -11.15 4.67 -4.44
N ASN A 166 -12.43 4.61 -4.07
CA ASN A 166 -12.82 3.85 -2.87
C ASN A 166 -13.02 2.39 -3.26
N GLY A 167 -12.42 1.47 -2.51
CA GLY A 167 -12.46 0.03 -2.75
C GLY A 167 -12.97 -0.72 -1.52
N PHE A 168 -13.75 -1.77 -1.75
CA PHE A 168 -14.11 -2.72 -0.69
C PHE A 168 -13.26 -3.98 -0.85
N TYR A 169 -12.75 -4.49 0.28
CA TYR A 169 -11.99 -5.74 0.31
C TYR A 169 -12.54 -6.67 1.39
N LEU A 170 -12.60 -7.96 1.07
CA LEU A 170 -13.02 -9.02 1.97
C LEU A 170 -11.98 -10.14 1.93
N ASN A 171 -11.45 -10.51 3.11
CA ASN A 171 -10.55 -11.63 3.29
C ASN A 171 -11.16 -12.67 4.24
N VAL A 172 -10.99 -13.94 3.90
CA VAL A 172 -11.32 -15.07 4.78
C VAL A 172 -10.07 -15.92 4.91
N ASN A 173 -9.60 -16.12 6.14
CA ASN A 173 -8.44 -16.95 6.45
C ASN A 173 -8.81 -18.04 7.44
N GLY A 174 -8.38 -19.27 7.15
CA GLY A 174 -8.52 -20.43 8.02
C GLY A 174 -7.22 -21.20 8.12
N SER A 175 -6.83 -21.59 9.33
CA SER A 175 -5.66 -22.40 9.62
C SER A 175 -6.05 -23.66 10.40
N PHE A 176 -5.28 -24.74 10.21
CA PHE A 176 -5.49 -26.06 10.84
C PHE A 176 -4.31 -26.47 11.71
#